data_AF-A0A316GHJ7-F1
#
_entry.id   AF-A0A316GHJ7-F1
#
_cell.length_a   1.000
_cell.length_b   1.000
_cell.length_c   1.000
_cell.angle_alpha   90.00
_cell.angle_beta   90.00
_cell.angle_gamma   90.00
#
_symmetry.space_group_name_H-M   'P 1'
#
loop_
_entity.id
_entity.type
_entity.pdbx_description
1 polymer ?
#
loop_
_entity_poly.entity_id
_entity_poly.type
_entity_poly.pdbx_seq_one_letter_code
_entity_poly.pdbx_strand_id
1 'polypeptide(L)'
;MSALDTVIRVSERSPRFGLAQWALRVPLAAILVHQGILKVEGGMAANAEAFGIALWAFALATLADFAAPAALILGGLILHWSGDVLTRLAGFAIAASTLAVIVVVYGGGHWLGWQFQALITAGGLFFLLRGNEATARNP
;
A
#
# COMPACT_ATOMS: atom_id res chain seq x y z
N MET A 1 4.58 -28.06 16.34
CA MET A 1 4.97 -26.68 15.98
C MET A 1 3.72 -25.94 15.59
N SER A 2 3.40 -24.85 16.28
CA SER A 2 2.20 -24.06 15.98
C SER A 2 2.45 -23.17 14.76
N ALA A 3 1.41 -22.83 14.00
CA ALA A 3 1.53 -21.92 12.85
C ALA A 3 2.12 -20.56 13.25
N LEU A 4 1.85 -20.11 14.49
CA LEU A 4 2.40 -18.87 15.05
C LEU A 4 3.92 -18.95 15.24
N ASP A 5 4.44 -20.11 15.66
CA ASP A 5 5.88 -20.31 15.88
C ASP A 5 6.67 -20.22 14.56
N THR A 6 6.02 -20.60 13.45
CA THR A 6 6.60 -20.50 12.10
C THR A 6 6.62 -19.04 11.64
N VAL A 7 5.54 -18.29 11.85
CA VAL A 7 5.45 -16.87 11.49
C VAL A 7 6.48 -16.04 12.27
N ILE A 8 6.64 -16.28 13.57
CA ILE A 8 7.61 -15.58 14.42
C ILE A 8 9.04 -15.82 13.92
N ARG A 9 9.41 -17.08 13.63
CA ARG A 9 10.75 -17.42 13.14
C ARG A 9 11.08 -16.81 11.78
N VAL A 10 10.09 -16.72 10.89
CA VAL A 10 10.27 -16.08 9.58
C VAL A 10 10.50 -14.57 9.76
N SER A 11 9.77 -13.94 10.68
CA SER A 11 9.95 -12.53 11.01
C SER A 11 11.36 -12.24 11.56
N GLU A 12 11.87 -13.06 12.49
CA GLU A 12 13.20 -12.89 13.09
C GLU A 12 14.36 -13.01 12.09
N ARG A 13 14.13 -13.67 10.94
CA ARG A 13 15.13 -13.87 9.88
C ARG A 13 15.04 -12.84 8.75
N SER A 14 14.09 -11.91 8.79
CA SER A 14 13.96 -10.91 7.72
C SER A 14 15.19 -10.01 7.68
N PRO A 15 15.78 -9.74 6.49
CA PRO A 15 16.88 -8.80 6.36
C PRO A 15 16.49 -7.41 6.87
N ARG A 16 17.45 -6.69 7.46
CA ARG A 16 17.27 -5.29 7.89
C ARG A 16 17.60 -4.37 6.71
N PHE A 17 16.62 -3.58 6.28
CA PHE A 17 16.75 -2.70 5.11
C PHE A 17 17.08 -1.23 5.46
N GLY A 18 17.21 -0.87 6.75
CA GLY A 18 17.80 0.41 7.17
C GLY A 18 17.25 1.63 6.42
N LEU A 19 18.11 2.39 5.73
CA LEU A 19 17.71 3.49 4.84
C LEU A 19 17.22 3.04 3.47
N ALA A 20 17.61 1.86 2.98
CA ALA A 20 17.23 1.35 1.66
C ALA A 20 15.71 1.18 1.50
N GLN A 21 14.97 1.01 2.60
CA GLN A 21 13.50 0.99 2.56
C GLN A 21 12.90 2.27 1.93
N TRP A 22 13.58 3.41 2.05
CA TRP A 22 13.12 4.69 1.48
C TRP A 22 13.14 4.69 -0.04
N ALA A 23 14.03 3.91 -0.66
CA ALA A 23 14.09 3.73 -2.11
C ALA A 23 12.81 3.06 -2.66
N LEU A 24 12.07 2.31 -1.84
CA LEU A 24 10.74 1.80 -2.20
C LEU A 24 9.63 2.72 -1.71
N ARG A 25 9.77 3.27 -0.50
CA ARG A 25 8.75 4.09 0.17
C ARG A 25 8.35 5.33 -0.59
N VAL A 26 9.34 6.12 -1.03
CA VAL A 26 9.12 7.41 -1.70
C VAL A 26 8.47 7.21 -3.07
N PRO A 27 8.99 6.36 -3.98
CA PRO A 27 8.34 6.20 -5.29
C PRO A 27 6.96 5.55 -5.17
N LEU A 28 6.76 4.58 -4.26
CA LEU A 28 5.45 3.99 -4.02
C LEU A 28 4.44 5.06 -3.57
N ALA A 29 4.87 5.95 -2.67
CA ALA A 29 4.03 7.05 -2.21
C ALA A 29 3.70 8.04 -3.33
N ALA A 30 4.69 8.43 -4.13
CA ALA A 30 4.50 9.35 -5.25
C ALA A 30 3.55 8.80 -6.32
N ILE A 31 3.67 7.51 -6.65
CA ILE A 31 2.79 6.84 -7.62
C ILE A 31 1.34 6.88 -7.17
N LEU A 32 1.06 6.56 -5.90
CA LEU A 32 -0.31 6.56 -5.38
C LEU A 32 -0.90 7.96 -5.31
N VAL A 33 -0.14 8.96 -4.86
CA VAL A 33 -0.59 10.35 -4.87
C VAL A 33 -0.97 10.77 -6.30
N HIS A 34 -0.16 10.40 -7.29
CA HIS A 34 -0.47 10.70 -8.68
C HIS A 34 -1.73 9.96 -9.16
N GLN A 35 -1.92 8.68 -8.82
CA GLN A 35 -3.15 7.94 -9.12
C GLN A 35 -4.39 8.59 -8.47
N GLY A 36 -4.27 9.04 -7.22
CA GLY A 36 -5.33 9.77 -6.53
C GLY A 36 -5.70 11.09 -7.24
N ILE A 37 -4.70 11.83 -7.74
CA ILE A 37 -4.92 13.04 -8.54
C ILE A 37 -5.71 12.71 -9.80
N LEU A 38 -5.29 11.69 -10.56
CA LEU A 38 -6.00 11.28 -11.78
C LEU A 38 -7.45 10.84 -11.51
N LYS A 39 -7.75 10.29 -10.32
CA LYS A 39 -9.13 9.93 -9.92
C LYS A 39 -10.03 11.13 -9.65
N VAL A 40 -9.48 12.25 -9.21
CA VAL A 40 -10.26 13.48 -8.94
C VAL A 40 -10.36 14.40 -10.15
N GLU A 41 -9.39 14.33 -11.07
CA GLU A 41 -9.43 15.03 -12.35
C GLU A 41 -10.66 14.61 -13.17
N GLY A 42 -11.37 15.58 -13.74
CA GLY A 42 -12.61 15.33 -14.51
C GLY A 42 -13.86 15.01 -13.67
N GLY A 43 -13.72 14.85 -12.35
CA GLY A 43 -14.83 14.65 -11.42
C GLY A 43 -15.07 13.18 -11.04
N MET A 44 -15.10 12.92 -9.72
CA MET A 44 -15.19 11.56 -9.17
C MET A 44 -16.45 10.79 -9.59
N ALA A 45 -17.58 11.47 -9.77
CA ALA A 45 -18.84 10.81 -10.17
C ALA A 45 -18.76 10.24 -11.58
N ALA A 46 -18.26 11.02 -12.54
CA ALA A 46 -18.09 10.59 -13.93
C ALA A 46 -17.05 9.46 -14.03
N ASN A 47 -15.94 9.57 -13.30
CA ASN A 47 -14.94 8.52 -13.26
C ASN A 47 -15.50 7.22 -12.65
N ALA A 48 -16.23 7.31 -11.53
CA ALA A 48 -16.85 6.14 -10.90
C ALA A 48 -17.82 5.41 -11.86
N GLU A 49 -18.64 6.15 -12.59
CA GLU A 49 -19.54 5.63 -13.61
C GLU A 49 -18.77 4.95 -14.76
N ALA A 50 -17.69 5.57 -15.25
CA ALA A 50 -16.83 5.00 -16.30
C ALA A 50 -16.17 3.67 -15.88
N PHE A 51 -15.86 3.49 -14.60
CA PHE A 51 -15.35 2.23 -14.05
C PHE A 51 -16.46 1.25 -13.64
N GLY A 52 -17.74 1.61 -13.77
CA GLY A 52 -18.87 0.76 -13.40
C GLY A 52 -18.97 0.46 -11.90
N ILE A 53 -18.46 1.35 -11.04
CA ILE A 53 -18.46 1.17 -9.58
C ILE A 53 -19.21 2.29 -8.86
N ALA A 54 -19.73 1.97 -7.67
CA ALA A 54 -20.44 2.95 -6.86
C ALA A 54 -19.52 4.10 -6.42
N LEU A 55 -20.04 5.33 -6.44
CA LEU A 55 -19.29 6.55 -6.10
C LEU A 55 -18.62 6.46 -4.72
N TRP A 56 -19.30 5.89 -3.71
CA TRP A 56 -18.71 5.75 -2.38
C TRP A 56 -17.49 4.82 -2.36
N ALA A 57 -17.50 3.75 -3.17
CA ALA A 57 -16.39 2.82 -3.28
C ALA A 57 -15.22 3.45 -4.04
N PHE A 58 -15.52 4.20 -5.11
CA PHE A 58 -14.52 4.99 -5.83
C PHE A 58 -13.88 6.04 -4.93
N ALA A 59 -14.68 6.78 -4.15
CA ALA A 59 -14.20 7.77 -3.19
C ALA A 59 -13.33 7.14 -2.08
N LEU A 60 -13.68 5.94 -1.60
CA LEU A 60 -12.87 5.18 -0.63
C LEU A 60 -11.50 4.80 -1.23
N ALA A 61 -11.47 4.36 -2.48
CA ALA A 61 -10.22 4.06 -3.19
C ALA A 61 -9.38 5.32 -3.41
N THR A 62 -10.00 6.44 -3.78
CA THR A 62 -9.33 7.75 -3.91
C THR A 62 -8.75 8.22 -2.58
N LEU A 63 -9.50 8.06 -1.48
CA LEU A 63 -9.02 8.38 -0.14
C LEU A 63 -7.81 7.51 0.22
N ALA A 64 -7.84 6.21 -0.09
CA ALA A 64 -6.71 5.31 0.15
C ALA A 64 -5.45 5.76 -0.61
N ASP A 65 -5.60 6.24 -1.86
CA ASP A 65 -4.48 6.71 -2.69
C ASP A 65 -3.80 7.99 -2.14
N PHE A 66 -4.43 8.71 -1.20
CA PHE A 66 -3.80 9.84 -0.49
C PHE A 66 -3.42 9.50 0.95
N ALA A 67 -4.31 8.84 1.68
CA ALA A 67 -4.10 8.51 3.09
C ALA A 67 -3.02 7.45 3.28
N ALA A 68 -3.00 6.41 2.44
CA ALA A 68 -2.01 5.34 2.53
C ALA A 68 -0.58 5.82 2.26
N PRO A 69 -0.25 6.61 1.22
CA PRO A 69 1.10 7.12 1.04
C PRO A 69 1.51 8.13 2.11
N ALA A 70 0.59 8.95 2.62
CA ALA A 70 0.87 9.84 3.76
C ALA A 70 1.20 9.02 5.03
N ALA A 71 0.36 8.05 5.36
CA ALA A 71 0.58 7.12 6.47
C ALA A 71 1.87 6.32 6.29
N LEU A 72 2.18 5.92 5.06
CA LEU A 72 3.45 5.27 4.74
C LEU A 72 4.57 6.21 5.14
N ILE A 73 4.74 7.36 4.48
CA ILE A 73 5.83 8.31 4.76
C ILE A 73 5.94 8.64 6.26
N LEU A 74 4.85 9.09 6.89
CA LEU A 74 4.82 9.43 8.31
C LEU A 74 5.24 8.25 9.20
N GLY A 75 4.74 7.04 8.90
CA GLY A 75 5.05 5.84 9.67
C GLY A 75 6.54 5.49 9.70
N GLY A 76 7.32 5.90 8.70
CA GLY A 76 8.76 5.65 8.65
C GLY A 76 9.60 6.76 9.25
N LEU A 77 9.04 7.95 9.40
CA LEU A 77 9.65 9.05 10.17
C LEU A 77 9.48 8.84 11.68
N ILE A 78 8.39 8.19 12.09
CA ILE A 78 8.09 7.91 13.50
C ILE A 78 8.91 6.70 13.97
N LEU A 79 9.87 6.93 14.88
CA LEU A 79 10.76 5.91 15.46
C LEU A 79 10.16 5.21 16.70
N HIS A 80 8.85 5.01 16.70
CA HIS A 80 8.07 4.48 17.82
C HIS A 80 7.11 3.40 17.32
N TRP A 81 6.55 2.56 18.21
CA TRP A 81 5.67 1.44 17.81
C TRP A 81 4.47 1.89 16.97
N SER A 82 4.00 3.11 17.18
CA SER A 82 2.95 3.74 16.38
C SER A 82 3.36 3.92 14.91
N GLY A 83 4.64 4.15 14.62
CA GLY A 83 5.18 4.21 13.25
C GLY A 83 5.18 2.85 12.55
N ASP A 84 5.44 1.76 13.29
CA ASP A 84 5.29 0.40 12.77
C ASP A 84 3.84 0.09 12.40
N VAL A 85 2.92 0.33 13.33
CA VAL A 85 1.48 0.14 13.10
C VAL A 85 1.01 0.98 11.90
N LEU A 86 1.39 2.25 11.84
CA LEU A 86 1.01 3.13 10.73
C LEU A 86 1.59 2.65 9.39
N THR A 87 2.82 2.14 9.38
CA THR A 87 3.45 1.56 8.18
C THR A 87 2.72 0.29 7.72
N ARG A 88 2.31 -0.57 8.65
CA ARG A 88 1.55 -1.78 8.32
C ARG A 88 0.16 -1.46 7.80
N LEU A 89 -0.53 -0.52 8.44
CA LEU A 89 -1.84 -0.04 7.99
C LEU A 89 -1.76 0.59 6.59
N ALA A 90 -0.72 1.38 6.34
CA ALA A 90 -0.44 1.92 5.01
C ALA A 90 -0.23 0.78 4.01
N GLY A 91 0.65 -0.18 4.31
CA GLY A 91 0.91 -1.33 3.45
C GLY A 91 -0.35 -2.14 3.11
N PHE A 92 -1.22 -2.36 4.10
CA PHE A 92 -2.52 -2.99 3.90
C PHE A 92 -3.42 -2.18 2.95
N ALA A 93 -3.57 -0.87 3.21
CA ALA A 93 -4.41 -0.01 2.38
C ALA A 93 -3.93 0.05 0.92
N ILE A 94 -2.61 0.12 0.71
CA ILE A 94 -2.00 0.07 -0.63
C ILE A 94 -2.32 -1.26 -1.32
N ALA A 95 -2.06 -2.39 -0.65
CA ALA A 95 -2.29 -3.71 -1.23
C ALA A 95 -3.77 -3.96 -1.53
N ALA A 96 -4.67 -3.61 -0.61
CA ALA A 96 -6.11 -3.78 -0.79
C ALA A 96 -6.66 -2.89 -1.92
N SER A 97 -6.29 -1.60 -1.96
CA SER A 97 -6.73 -0.66 -3.01
C SER A 97 -6.27 -1.12 -4.38
N THR A 98 -4.98 -1.43 -4.52
CA THR A 98 -4.41 -1.82 -5.82
C THR A 98 -4.85 -3.20 -6.28
N LEU A 99 -5.10 -4.15 -5.37
CA LEU A 99 -5.73 -5.42 -5.72
C LEU A 99 -7.17 -5.21 -6.21
N ALA A 100 -7.94 -4.32 -5.59
CA ALA A 100 -9.28 -3.98 -6.07
C ALA A 100 -9.23 -3.35 -7.48
N VAL A 101 -8.25 -2.47 -7.75
CA VAL A 101 -8.01 -1.95 -9.11
C VAL A 101 -7.71 -3.09 -10.09
N ILE A 102 -6.91 -4.08 -9.70
CA ILE A 102 -6.62 -5.22 -10.57
C ILE A 102 -7.90 -5.95 -10.97
N VAL A 103 -8.77 -6.23 -10.00
CA VAL A 103 -10.04 -6.93 -10.22
C VAL A 103 -10.97 -6.10 -11.12
N VAL A 104 -11.15 -4.82 -10.83
CA VAL A 104 -12.09 -3.95 -11.56
C VAL A 104 -11.61 -3.67 -12.99
N VAL A 105 -10.32 -3.39 -13.18
CA VAL A 105 -9.78 -2.94 -14.47
C VAL A 105 -9.40 -4.12 -15.37
N TYR A 106 -8.85 -5.21 -14.82
CA TYR A 106 -8.29 -6.32 -15.62
C TYR A 106 -9.07 -7.63 -15.47
N GLY A 107 -9.97 -7.75 -14.48
CA GLY A 107 -10.71 -8.99 -14.21
C GLY A 107 -11.67 -9.44 -15.32
N GLY A 108 -11.98 -8.58 -16.28
CA GLY A 108 -12.86 -8.87 -17.43
C GLY A 108 -12.23 -9.66 -18.59
N GLY A 109 -10.99 -10.15 -18.44
CA GLY A 109 -10.34 -11.04 -19.43
C GLY A 109 -9.15 -10.45 -20.18
N HIS A 110 -8.87 -9.15 -20.03
CA HIS A 110 -7.66 -8.50 -20.57
C HIS A 110 -6.59 -8.34 -19.50
N TRP A 111 -5.68 -9.33 -19.41
CA TRP A 111 -4.54 -9.35 -18.50
C TRP A 111 -3.31 -8.60 -19.02
N LEU A 112 -3.49 -7.59 -19.85
CA LEU A 112 -2.39 -6.75 -20.33
C LEU A 112 -2.35 -5.47 -19.50
N GLY A 113 -1.21 -5.18 -18.88
CA GLY A 113 -0.99 -3.94 -18.11
C GLY A 113 -1.15 -4.07 -16.59
N TRP A 114 -1.64 -5.20 -16.07
CA TRP A 114 -1.79 -5.41 -14.61
C TRP A 114 -0.47 -5.45 -13.84
N GLN A 115 0.66 -5.70 -14.52
CA GLN A 115 1.96 -5.87 -13.88
C GLN A 115 2.40 -4.65 -13.05
N PHE A 116 1.98 -3.43 -13.42
CA PHE A 116 2.30 -2.23 -12.66
C PHE A 116 1.56 -2.20 -11.33
N GLN A 117 0.24 -2.45 -11.34
CA GLN A 117 -0.57 -2.56 -10.13
C GLN A 117 -0.14 -3.74 -9.27
N ALA A 118 0.33 -4.83 -9.86
CA ALA A 118 0.90 -5.95 -9.13
C ALA A 118 2.16 -5.55 -8.36
N LEU A 119 3.04 -4.75 -8.97
CA LEU A 119 4.24 -4.25 -8.31
C LEU A 119 3.89 -3.31 -7.15
N ILE A 120 2.88 -2.46 -7.32
CA ILE A 120 2.37 -1.60 -6.23
C ILE A 120 1.76 -2.45 -5.11
N THR A 121 0.98 -3.48 -5.47
CA THR A 121 0.39 -4.44 -4.51
C THR A 121 1.48 -5.12 -3.70
N ALA A 122 2.53 -5.61 -4.36
CA ALA A 122 3.68 -6.23 -3.72
C ALA A 122 4.43 -5.25 -2.81
N GLY A 123 4.58 -3.98 -3.22
CA GLY A 123 5.14 -2.91 -2.38
C GLY A 123 4.30 -2.64 -1.12
N GLY A 124 2.98 -2.66 -1.24
CA GLY A 124 2.07 -2.58 -0.10
C GLY A 124 2.22 -3.78 0.85
N LEU A 125 2.21 -5.00 0.30
CA LEU A 125 2.41 -6.24 1.08
C LEU A 125 3.77 -6.27 1.78
N PHE A 126 4.82 -5.76 1.13
CA PHE A 126 6.14 -5.62 1.76
C PHE A 126 6.04 -4.79 3.04
N PHE A 127 5.46 -3.60 3.00
CA PHE A 127 5.32 -2.75 4.19
C PHE A 127 4.31 -3.28 5.22
N LEU A 128 3.27 -4.00 4.78
CA LEU A 128 2.33 -4.70 5.67
C LEU A 128 3.03 -5.78 6.52
N LEU A 129 3.84 -6.61 5.88
CA LEU A 129 4.48 -7.75 6.54
C LEU A 129 5.69 -7.32 7.36
N ARG A 130 6.54 -6.47 6.77
CA ARG A 130 7.81 -6.06 7.38
C ARG A 130 7.65 -4.91 8.38
N GLY A 131 6.71 -3.98 8.17
CA GLY A 131 6.50 -2.83 9.06
C GLY A 131 7.63 -1.78 9.02
N ASN A 132 7.85 -1.08 10.14
CA ASN A 132 8.90 -0.09 10.32
C ASN A 132 10.00 -0.59 11.26
N GLU A 133 11.16 -0.93 10.68
CA GLU A 133 12.37 -1.32 11.42
C GLU A 133 12.92 -0.24 12.37
N ALA A 134 12.52 1.02 12.19
CA ALA A 134 13.06 2.10 13.01
C ALA A 134 12.66 1.99 14.49
N THR A 135 11.55 1.29 14.78
CA THR A 135 11.08 0.96 16.13
C THR A 135 11.99 -0.03 16.87
N ALA A 136 12.65 -0.95 16.15
CA ALA A 136 13.53 -1.98 16.73
C ALA A 136 14.93 -1.43 17.11
N ARG A 137 15.06 -0.11 17.28
CA ARG A 137 16.29 0.58 17.69
C ARG A 137 16.32 0.97 19.16
N ASN A 138 15.27 0.67 19.93
CA ASN A 138 15.33 0.80 21.39
C ASN A 138 15.78 -0.56 21.98
N PRO A 139 16.96 -0.62 22.62
CA PRO A 139 17.41 -1.80 23.36
C PRO A 139 16.50 -2.10 24.56
#